data_AF-A0A951D2W3-F1
#
_entry.id   AF-A0A951D2W3-F1
#
_cell.length_a   1.000
_cell.length_b   1.000
_cell.length_c   1.000
_cell.angle_alpha   90.00
_cell.angle_beta   90.00
_cell.angle_gamma   90.00
#
_symmetry.space_group_name_H-M   'P 1'
#
loop_
_entity.id
_entity.type
_entity.pdbx_description
1 polymer ?
#
loop_
_entity_poly.entity_id
_entity_poly.type
_entity_poly.pdbx_seq_one_letter_code
_entity_poly.pdbx_strand_id
1 'polypeptide(L)'
;ARVPVHGRYFADVFPAFLLLGIGLALVFVPGQIGAQAGVEPKDAGVASGLINTSQQIGAAISVAVAVTLATTATNHYLHHHPAAHALANTATVHGYHIAFLVLAIATGAAGVLAVLLIQATPTRQSSPQQTNVGEAVPQAD
;
A
#
# COMPACT_ATOMS: atom_id res chain seq x y z
N ALA A 1 5.72 16.97 10.20
CA ALA A 1 6.91 16.58 10.97
C ALA A 1 8.13 17.28 10.36
N ARG A 2 8.96 17.97 11.15
CA ARG A 2 10.25 18.50 10.69
C ARG A 2 11.33 17.68 11.37
N VAL A 3 12.25 17.10 10.61
CA VAL A 3 13.46 16.47 11.20
C VAL A 3 14.43 17.61 11.50
N PRO A 4 14.78 17.87 12.77
CA PRO A 4 15.74 18.91 13.11
C PRO A 4 17.12 18.60 12.52
N VAL A 5 17.92 19.63 12.23
CA VAL A 5 19.30 19.45 11.74
C VAL A 5 20.16 18.65 12.73
N HIS A 6 19.80 18.68 14.02
CA HIS A 6 20.35 17.86 15.09
C HIS A 6 19.31 16.89 15.67
N GLY A 7 18.54 16.24 14.80
CA GLY A 7 17.51 15.28 15.18
C GLY A 7 18.09 14.01 15.82
N ARG A 8 17.30 13.39 16.69
CA ARG A 8 17.58 12.09 17.30
C ARG A 8 16.80 11.03 16.55
N TYR A 9 17.49 10.02 16.01
CA TYR A 9 16.89 8.94 15.23
C TYR A 9 15.61 8.36 15.86
N PHE A 10 15.66 7.98 17.14
CA PHE A 10 14.54 7.35 17.84
C PHE A 10 13.33 8.26 18.07
N ALA A 11 13.53 9.59 18.07
CA ALA A 11 12.44 10.55 18.30
C ALA A 11 11.89 11.08 16.96
N ASP A 12 12.75 11.36 15.99
CA ASP A 12 12.39 12.10 14.78
C ASP A 12 12.12 11.21 13.56
N VAL A 13 12.67 9.99 13.55
CA VAL A 13 12.64 9.10 12.37
C VAL A 13 11.98 7.77 12.67
N PHE A 14 12.44 7.09 13.73
CA PHE A 14 11.97 5.76 14.11
C PHE A 14 10.44 5.62 14.24
N PRO A 15 9.71 6.57 14.86
CA PRO A 15 8.26 6.41 15.01
C PRO A 15 7.52 6.38 13.66
N ALA A 16 7.98 7.18 12.69
CA ALA A 16 7.39 7.21 11.34
C ALA A 16 7.64 5.89 10.60
N PHE A 17 8.85 5.34 10.69
CA PHE A 17 9.18 4.04 10.09
C PHE A 17 8.46 2.88 10.77
N LEU A 18 8.28 2.93 12.09
CA LEU A 18 7.53 1.93 12.84
C LEU A 18 6.06 1.92 12.41
N LEU A 19 5.43 3.10 12.32
CA LEU A 19 4.05 3.23 11.83
C LEU A 19 3.91 2.74 10.38
N LEU A 20 4.88 3.07 9.53
CA LEU A 20 4.91 2.59 8.15
C LEU A 20 5.00 1.06 8.09
N GLY A 21 5.87 0.43 8.89
CA GLY A 21 6.01 -1.02 8.94
C GLY A 21 4.74 -1.73 9.41
N ILE A 22 4.12 -1.21 10.47
CA ILE A 22 2.84 -1.74 10.98
C ILE A 22 1.74 -1.60 9.91
N GLY A 23 1.62 -0.42 9.30
CA GLY A 23 0.63 -0.17 8.24
C GLY A 23 0.82 -1.09 7.04
N LEU A 24 2.06 -1.28 6.59
CA LEU A 24 2.39 -2.20 5.49
C LEU A 24 1.99 -3.64 5.83
N ALA A 25 2.31 -4.13 7.03
CA ALA A 25 1.95 -5.49 7.44
C ALA A 25 0.41 -5.69 7.46
N LEU A 26 -0.32 -4.70 7.99
CA LEU A 26 -1.78 -4.74 8.09
C LEU A 26 -2.51 -4.65 6.75
N VAL A 27 -1.88 -4.09 5.72
CA VAL A 27 -2.47 -4.00 4.38
C VAL A 27 -2.03 -5.16 3.50
N PHE A 28 -0.73 -5.49 3.50
CA PHE A 28 -0.13 -6.39 2.53
C PHE A 28 -0.62 -7.84 2.69
N VAL A 29 -0.61 -8.36 3.92
CA VAL A 29 -0.99 -9.76 4.19
C VAL A 29 -2.47 -10.03 3.88
N PRO A 30 -3.44 -9.32 4.51
CA PRO A 30 -4.86 -9.58 4.22
C PRO A 30 -5.27 -9.16 2.82
N GLY A 31 -4.62 -8.14 2.24
CA GLY A 31 -4.84 -7.75 0.85
C GLY A 31 -4.48 -8.88 -0.13
N GLN A 32 -3.35 -9.54 0.09
CA GLN A 32 -2.92 -10.65 -0.77
C GLN A 32 -3.80 -11.90 -0.61
N ILE A 33 -4.23 -12.20 0.61
CA ILE A 33 -5.17 -13.29 0.89
C ILE A 33 -6.52 -13.00 0.21
N GLY A 34 -7.06 -11.79 0.41
CA GLY A 34 -8.34 -11.38 -0.18
C GLY A 34 -8.30 -11.37 -1.70
N ALA A 35 -7.20 -10.94 -2.32
CA ALA A 35 -7.04 -10.91 -3.76
C ALA A 35 -7.03 -12.30 -4.42
N GLN A 36 -6.66 -13.34 -3.67
CA GLN A 36 -6.62 -14.72 -4.14
C GLN A 36 -7.77 -15.60 -3.59
N ALA A 37 -8.59 -15.05 -2.70
CA ALA A 37 -9.72 -15.78 -2.12
C ALA A 37 -10.74 -16.13 -3.21
N GLY A 38 -11.09 -17.42 -3.31
CA GLY A 38 -12.07 -17.92 -4.28
C GLY A 38 -11.52 -18.18 -5.69
N VAL A 39 -10.22 -18.01 -5.93
CA VAL A 39 -9.58 -18.39 -7.19
C VAL A 39 -9.45 -19.91 -7.27
N GLU A 40 -9.91 -20.51 -8.37
CA GLU A 40 -9.75 -21.96 -8.60
C GLU A 40 -8.26 -22.33 -8.80
N PRO A 41 -7.81 -23.52 -8.38
CA PRO A 41 -6.40 -23.92 -8.48
C PRO A 41 -5.82 -23.82 -9.90
N LYS A 42 -6.65 -24.07 -10.93
CA LYS A 42 -6.26 -23.98 -12.33
C LYS A 42 -5.92 -22.55 -12.81
N ASP A 43 -6.48 -21.55 -12.14
CA ASP A 43 -6.35 -20.13 -12.49
C ASP A 43 -5.38 -19.36 -11.58
N ALA A 44 -4.82 -20.03 -10.55
CA ALA A 44 -3.95 -19.40 -9.55
C ALA A 44 -2.72 -18.70 -10.15
N GLY A 45 -2.12 -19.27 -11.20
CA GLY A 45 -1.00 -18.66 -11.90
C GLY A 45 -1.38 -17.35 -12.62
N VAL A 46 -2.54 -17.32 -13.27
CA VAL A 46 -3.06 -16.15 -13.96
C VAL A 46 -3.44 -15.06 -12.95
N ALA A 47 -4.11 -15.44 -11.86
CA ALA A 47 -4.48 -14.51 -10.79
C ALA A 47 -3.25 -13.87 -10.13
N SER A 48 -2.25 -14.66 -9.75
CA SER A 48 -1.00 -14.17 -9.17
C SER A 48 -0.22 -13.27 -10.13
N GLY A 49 -0.13 -13.66 -11.40
CA GLY A 49 0.50 -12.84 -12.45
C GLY A 49 -0.19 -11.50 -12.62
N LEU A 50 -1.53 -11.48 -12.64
CA LEU A 50 -2.32 -10.25 -12.74
C LEU A 50 -2.10 -9.35 -11.51
N ILE A 51 -2.19 -9.91 -10.30
CA ILE A 51 -1.97 -9.18 -9.05
C ILE A 51 -0.58 -8.54 -9.04
N ASN A 52 0.47 -9.31 -9.32
CA ASN A 52 1.85 -8.81 -9.32
C ASN A 52 2.07 -7.73 -10.40
N THR A 53 1.47 -7.89 -11.57
CA THR A 53 1.57 -6.90 -12.66
C THR A 53 0.84 -5.62 -12.28
N SER A 54 -0.38 -5.71 -11.75
CA SER A 54 -1.14 -4.56 -11.24
C SER A 54 -0.40 -3.84 -10.12
N GLN A 55 0.26 -4.57 -9.22
CA GLN A 55 1.10 -3.98 -8.16
C GLN A 55 2.30 -3.24 -8.73
N GLN A 56 3.03 -3.83 -9.68
CA GLN A 56 4.17 -3.17 -10.33
C GLN A 56 3.75 -1.92 -11.11
N ILE A 57 2.66 -1.99 -11.87
CA ILE A 57 2.09 -0.83 -12.57
C ILE A 57 1.70 0.25 -11.55
N GLY A 58 1.01 -0.12 -10.48
CA GLY A 58 0.63 0.80 -9.41
C GLY A 58 1.84 1.47 -8.75
N ALA A 59 2.89 0.70 -8.48
CA ALA A 59 4.14 1.22 -7.91
C ALA A 59 4.80 2.24 -8.84
N ALA A 60 4.88 1.93 -10.15
CA ALA A 60 5.46 2.84 -11.14
C ALA A 60 4.66 4.16 -11.23
N ILE A 61 3.33 4.08 -11.27
CA ILE A 61 2.45 5.25 -11.29
C ILE A 61 2.64 6.10 -10.03
N SER A 62 2.66 5.46 -8.85
CA SER A 62 2.85 6.16 -7.58
C SER A 62 4.16 6.94 -7.56
N VAL A 63 5.27 6.34 -8.00
CA VAL A 63 6.58 7.01 -8.07
C VAL A 63 6.55 8.15 -9.07
N ALA A 64 5.97 7.96 -10.26
CA ALA A 64 5.86 9.00 -11.27
C ALA A 64 5.10 10.22 -10.72
N VAL A 65 3.95 10.01 -10.09
CA VAL A 65 3.16 11.08 -9.48
C VAL A 65 3.95 11.80 -8.39
N ALA A 66 4.63 11.06 -7.49
CA ALA A 66 5.45 11.65 -6.43
C ALA A 66 6.55 12.56 -6.98
N VAL A 67 7.28 12.09 -8.00
CA VAL A 67 8.37 12.84 -8.64
C VAL A 67 7.82 14.07 -9.36
N THR A 68 6.71 13.94 -10.09
CA THR A 68 6.06 15.08 -10.77
C THR A 68 5.64 16.14 -9.76
N LEU A 69 4.97 15.77 -8.66
CA LEU A 69 4.55 16.72 -7.62
C LEU A 69 5.74 17.43 -6.99
N ALA A 70 6.78 16.68 -6.61
CA ALA A 70 7.97 17.24 -5.97
C ALA A 70 8.71 18.20 -6.92
N THR A 71 8.86 17.81 -8.19
CA THR A 71 9.54 18.62 -9.21
C THR A 71 8.75 19.88 -9.54
N THR A 72 7.44 19.76 -9.75
CA THR A 72 6.56 20.90 -10.04
C THR A 72 6.57 21.91 -8.89
N ALA A 73 6.45 21.45 -7.63
CA ALA A 73 6.49 22.33 -6.46
C ALA A 73 7.87 23.00 -6.28
N THR A 74 8.97 22.27 -6.52
CA THR A 74 10.33 22.82 -6.50
C THR A 74 10.50 23.92 -7.54
N ASN A 75 10.09 23.67 -8.79
CA ASN A 75 10.20 24.63 -9.88
C ASN A 75 9.34 25.87 -9.62
N HIS A 76 8.12 25.68 -9.13
CA HIS A 76 7.24 26.79 -8.75
C HIS A 76 7.87 27.67 -7.68
N TYR A 77 8.50 27.08 -6.66
CA TYR A 77 9.20 27.81 -5.61
C TYR A 77 10.36 28.66 -6.17
N LEU A 78 11.19 28.09 -7.05
CA LEU A 78 12.32 28.78 -7.69
C LEU A 78 11.86 29.95 -8.56
N HIS A 79 10.78 29.81 -9.31
CA HIS A 79 10.23 30.89 -10.15
C HIS A 79 9.82 32.12 -9.33
N HIS A 80 9.26 31.90 -8.13
CA HIS A 80 8.80 32.99 -7.26
C HIS A 80 9.92 33.54 -6.35
N HIS A 81 11.03 32.81 -6.23
CA HIS A 81 12.17 33.18 -5.39
C HIS A 81 13.48 33.04 -6.19
N PRO A 82 13.76 33.95 -7.14
CA PRO A 82 14.94 33.85 -7.99
C PRO A 82 16.26 33.92 -7.20
N ALA A 83 16.29 34.61 -6.05
CA ALA A 83 17.44 34.60 -5.15
C ALA A 83 17.67 33.23 -4.47
N ALA A 84 16.64 32.38 -4.39
CA ALA A 84 16.74 31.03 -3.84
C ALA A 84 17.39 30.02 -4.80
N HIS A 85 17.73 30.41 -6.04
CA HIS A 85 18.61 29.60 -6.90
C HIS A 85 19.96 29.31 -6.23
N ALA A 86 20.48 30.25 -5.42
CA ALA A 86 21.69 30.04 -4.62
C ALA A 86 21.48 29.06 -3.44
N LEU A 87 20.22 28.77 -3.09
CA LEU A 87 19.79 27.89 -1.99
C LEU A 87 18.94 26.73 -2.53
N ALA A 88 19.42 26.05 -3.58
CA ALA A 88 18.72 24.95 -4.25
C ALA A 88 18.15 23.88 -3.29
N ASN A 89 18.86 23.59 -2.19
CA ASN A 89 18.42 22.65 -1.16
C ASN A 89 17.10 23.05 -0.47
N THR A 90 16.84 24.36 -0.33
CA THR A 90 15.59 24.84 0.31
C THR A 90 14.39 24.62 -0.61
N ALA A 91 14.56 24.86 -1.90
CA ALA A 91 13.51 24.64 -2.90
C ALA A 91 13.15 23.15 -3.02
N THR A 92 14.14 22.26 -3.01
CA THR A 92 13.90 20.81 -3.10
C THR A 92 13.21 20.26 -1.84
N VAL A 93 13.60 20.71 -0.64
CA VAL A 93 12.91 20.36 0.61
C VAL A 93 11.46 20.86 0.60
N HIS A 94 11.20 22.07 0.09
CA HIS A 94 9.84 22.57 -0.08
C HIS A 94 9.03 21.68 -1.03
N GLY A 95 9.62 21.28 -2.16
CA GLY A 95 8.99 20.36 -3.11
C GLY A 95 8.61 19.02 -2.49
N TYR A 96 9.52 18.40 -1.73
CA TYR A 96 9.23 17.15 -1.01
C TYR A 96 8.11 17.30 0.02
N HIS A 97 8.09 18.40 0.78
CA HIS A 97 7.01 18.64 1.75
C HIS A 97 5.64 18.73 1.07
N ILE A 98 5.53 19.46 -0.04
CA ILE A 98 4.27 19.57 -0.78
C ILE A 98 3.86 18.20 -1.35
N ALA A 99 4.80 17.48 -1.96
CA ALA A 99 4.53 16.15 -2.51
C ALA A 99 4.03 15.17 -1.43
N PHE A 100 4.70 15.11 -0.28
CA PHE A 100 4.27 14.25 0.83
C PHE A 100 2.91 14.65 1.40
N LEU A 101 2.58 15.94 1.48
CA LEU A 101 1.29 16.40 1.97
C LEU A 101 0.16 15.97 1.02
N VAL A 102 0.34 16.17 -0.28
CA VAL A 102 -0.65 15.75 -1.29
C VAL A 102 -0.84 14.24 -1.26
N LEU A 103 0.25 13.47 -1.21
CA LEU A 103 0.20 12.01 -1.11
C LEU A 103 -0.47 11.56 0.20
N ALA A 104 -0.19 12.21 1.33
CA ALA A 104 -0.82 11.89 2.60
C ALA A 104 -2.34 12.12 2.56
N ILE A 105 -2.80 13.21 1.94
CA ILE A 105 -4.24 13.47 1.75
C ILE A 105 -4.86 12.41 0.83
N ALA A 106 -4.21 12.10 -0.29
CA ALA A 106 -4.70 11.10 -1.24
C ALA A 106 -4.80 9.70 -0.61
N THR A 107 -3.77 9.26 0.11
CA THR A 107 -3.78 7.99 0.84
C THR A 107 -4.81 8.00 1.97
N GLY A 108 -4.96 9.12 2.70
CA GLY A 108 -5.99 9.26 3.73
C GLY A 108 -7.40 9.12 3.16
N ALA A 109 -7.68 9.78 2.04
CA ALA A 109 -8.96 9.68 1.34
C ALA A 109 -9.22 8.26 0.83
N ALA A 110 -8.20 7.59 0.27
CA ALA A 110 -8.28 6.19 -0.14
C ALA A 110 -8.55 5.25 1.05
N GLY A 111 -7.93 5.50 2.20
CA GLY A 111 -8.18 4.75 3.43
C GLY A 111 -9.61 4.91 3.95
N VAL A 112 -10.13 6.14 3.95
CA VAL A 112 -11.54 6.41 4.29
C VAL A 112 -12.47 5.68 3.32
N LEU A 113 -12.21 5.75 2.02
CA LEU A 113 -13.01 5.06 1.02
C LEU A 113 -12.96 3.54 1.21
N ALA A 114 -11.80 2.97 1.52
CA ALA A 114 -11.67 1.54 1.81
C ALA A 114 -12.53 1.14 3.02
N VAL A 115 -12.51 1.91 4.11
CA VAL A 115 -13.35 1.66 5.29
C VAL A 115 -14.85 1.73 4.94
N LEU A 116 -15.24 2.66 4.06
CA LEU A 116 -16.64 2.82 3.65
C LEU A 116 -17.12 1.74 2.66
N LEU A 117 -16.23 1.22 1.81
CA LEU A 117 -16.58 0.27 0.75
C LEU A 117 -16.45 -1.21 1.15
N ILE A 118 -15.58 -1.53 2.10
CA ILE A 118 -15.38 -2.91 2.54
C ILE A 118 -16.59 -3.37 3.36
N GLN A 119 -17.50 -4.08 2.70
CA GLN A 119 -18.55 -4.84 3.38
C GLN A 119 -17.96 -6.16 3.89
N ALA A 120 -18.09 -6.40 5.20
CA ALA A 120 -17.71 -7.68 5.79
C ALA A 120 -18.72 -8.76 5.37
N THR A 121 -18.53 -9.37 4.20
CA THR A 121 -19.28 -10.58 3.83
C THR A 121 -18.82 -11.71 4.75
N PRO A 122 -19.68 -12.24 5.65
CA PRO A 122 -19.31 -13.38 6.47
C PRO A 122 -19.00 -14.54 5.54
N THR A 123 -17.77 -15.03 5.60
CA THR A 123 -17.37 -16.26 4.91
C THR A 123 -18.27 -17.37 5.44
N ARG A 124 -19.30 -17.77 4.69
CA ARG A 124 -20.05 -18.99 5.03
C ARG A 124 -19.04 -20.12 4.96
N GLN A 125 -18.68 -20.65 6.12
CA GLN A 125 -17.98 -21.92 6.24
C GLN A 125 -18.81 -22.94 5.47
N SER A 126 -18.31 -23.39 4.32
CA SER A 126 -18.79 -24.62 3.70
C SER A 126 -18.54 -25.72 4.72
N SER A 127 -19.60 -26.19 5.38
CA SER A 127 -19.53 -27.30 6.33
C SER A 127 -18.68 -28.41 5.73
N PRO A 128 -17.73 -29.01 6.48
CA PRO A 128 -17.01 -30.18 5.99
C PRO A 128 -18.06 -31.21 5.59
N GLN A 129 -18.11 -31.52 4.30
CA GLN A 129 -18.89 -32.63 3.80
C GLN A 129 -18.34 -33.86 4.53
N GLN A 130 -19.10 -34.32 5.53
CA GLN A 130 -18.92 -35.61 6.16
C GLN A 130 -19.14 -36.64 5.05
N THR A 131 -18.09 -36.94 4.30
CA THR A 131 -18.05 -38.11 3.46
C THR A 131 -18.03 -39.28 4.44
N ASN A 132 -19.22 -39.77 4.74
CA ASN A 132 -19.47 -40.95 5.52
C ASN A 132 -18.88 -42.15 4.75
N VAL A 133 -17.57 -42.37 4.89
CA VAL A 133 -16.89 -43.58 4.40
C VAL A 133 -17.05 -44.64 5.50
N GLY A 134 -18.30 -44.96 5.81
CA GLY A 134 -18.69 -45.95 6.82
C GLY A 134 -19.25 -47.25 6.23
N GLU A 135 -19.57 -47.31 4.94
CA GLU A 135 -20.23 -48.48 4.36
C GLU A 135 -19.67 -48.81 2.98
N ALA A 136 -18.72 -49.75 2.94
CA ALA A 136 -18.60 -50.81 1.95
C ALA A 136 -17.27 -51.56 2.19
N VAL A 137 -17.19 -52.31 3.29
CA VAL A 137 -16.28 -53.46 3.35
C VAL A 137 -17.12 -54.68 3.02
N PRO A 138 -17.02 -55.27 1.82
CA PRO A 138 -17.59 -56.58 1.56
C PRO A 138 -16.85 -57.58 2.46
N GLN A 139 -17.55 -58.15 3.44
CA GLN A 139 -17.10 -59.36 4.12
C GLN A 139 -16.98 -60.46 3.06
N ALA A 140 -15.76 -60.96 2.91
CA ALA A 140 -15.48 -62.14 2.11
C ALA A 140 -15.87 -63.38 2.92
N ASP A 141 -16.87 -64.12 2.43
CA ASP A 141 -17.14 -65.52 2.75
C ASP A 141 -17.34 -66.29 1.43
#